data_AF-A0A9D5Y6S3-F1
#
_entry.id   AF-A0A9D5Y6S3-F1
#
_cell.length_a   1.000
_cell.length_b   1.000
_cell.length_c   1.000
_cell.angle_alpha   90.00
_cell.angle_beta   90.00
_cell.angle_gamma   90.00
#
_symmetry.space_group_name_H-M   'P 1'
#
loop_
_entity.id
_entity.type
_entity.pdbx_description
1 polymer ?
#
loop_
_entity_poly.entity_id
_entity_poly.type
_entity_poly.pdbx_seq_one_letter_code
_entity_poly.pdbx_strand_id
1 'polypeptide(L)'
;MKKILSLLLCALLLLLTLLPVGAAVIPSDPTMATVHAAISAHLGQDTPGAAVVVVRRGEPTFCEGYGYTSVESKETLVTPDAAFEIGELSSLLLAVAVYRLSATGALSLHTDVREYLPENVCQKLDLQYTTTVSHLLLGTAGFEGRTFDLIFARDSHCFAGLADALLAEVPRQTVAPGSCYSASPFGLALAAYVVECVTGQSYESYVTEQLLEPLGMTHTILAPTEETAPALLAVGHRMTEPGSFAVGKRQGRSYAAFYPVSGAISTAADVSALAELLLLGNESVLPESARLALLQDHFKNGSFTVSAPAMAVRGAAMGVDAKTLSYSASLWLDPVQGIAAAVLTNVAESGLVALPATLCGARVGVLPEGDDGRRIDVSHLKGEYLPLSAESHSFVGKLASKNSIERLEVTPDGHIIFEGKTLYQVANGAFADVQSGVVLLQAQLDGAGKVALLLTANGVAYRPAGFLEGKTVSTLLFWVLVALSILLLVLGVAELIHYLARRYDPEAPALIFYLPAWICAPMSLFALLQLWIGAELGSAAFSSFFTALSVITLVLAIAAMICNIVGFVASILRRGMPGRMVRCAILLILYVLLCAYWQLLPL
;
A
#
# COMPACT_ATOMS: atom_id res chain seq x y z
N MET A 1 -22.72 75.71 43.27
CA MET A 1 -23.50 74.68 42.54
C MET A 1 -22.84 74.22 41.23
N LYS A 2 -22.51 75.09 40.27
CA LYS A 2 -21.91 74.69 38.97
C LYS A 2 -20.62 73.84 39.07
N LYS A 3 -19.71 74.14 40.00
CA LYS A 3 -18.46 73.36 40.18
C LYS A 3 -18.69 71.94 40.71
N ILE A 4 -19.68 71.77 41.60
CA ILE A 4 -20.04 70.46 42.16
C ILE A 4 -20.71 69.59 41.10
N LEU A 5 -21.56 70.20 40.26
CA LEU A 5 -22.20 69.51 39.13
C LEU A 5 -21.17 69.05 38.08
N SER A 6 -20.15 69.87 37.81
CA SER A 6 -19.06 69.51 36.89
C SER A 6 -18.19 68.37 37.43
N LEU A 7 -17.91 68.35 38.74
CA LEU A 7 -17.16 67.27 39.38
C LEU A 7 -17.94 65.96 39.41
N LEU A 8 -19.25 66.02 39.67
CA LEU A 8 -20.14 64.85 39.58
C LEU A 8 -20.25 64.32 38.15
N LEU A 9 -20.30 65.20 37.15
CA LEU A 9 -20.35 64.79 35.75
C LEU A 9 -19.04 64.11 35.31
N CYS A 10 -17.89 64.66 35.70
CA CYS A 10 -16.59 64.04 35.42
C CYS A 10 -16.42 62.70 36.16
N ALA A 11 -16.88 62.60 37.42
CA ALA A 11 -16.85 61.35 38.17
C ALA A 11 -17.76 60.29 37.55
N LEU A 12 -18.93 60.68 37.05
CA LEU A 12 -19.86 59.79 36.35
C LEU A 12 -19.28 59.31 35.01
N LEU A 13 -18.65 60.21 34.24
CA LEU A 13 -17.96 59.87 32.99
C LEU A 13 -16.77 58.93 33.23
N LEU A 14 -16.01 59.12 34.32
CA LEU A 14 -14.92 58.21 34.71
C LEU A 14 -15.46 56.84 35.15
N LEU A 15 -16.60 56.80 35.86
CA LEU A 15 -17.26 55.56 36.28
C LEU A 15 -17.81 54.78 35.07
N LEU A 16 -18.27 55.49 34.03
CA LEU A 16 -18.72 54.90 32.77
C LEU A 16 -17.57 54.31 31.93
N THR A 17 -16.35 54.81 32.06
CA THR A 17 -15.15 54.22 31.42
C THR A 17 -14.57 53.01 32.17
N LEU A 18 -14.99 52.80 33.42
CA LEU A 18 -14.56 51.67 34.26
C LEU A 18 -15.57 50.52 34.29
N LEU A 19 -16.72 50.65 33.61
CA LEU A 19 -17.58 49.51 33.32
C LEU A 19 -16.76 48.54 32.46
N PRO A 20 -16.58 47.28 32.88
CA PRO A 20 -15.97 46.30 32.01
C PRO A 20 -16.86 46.24 30.78
N VAL A 21 -16.34 46.69 29.63
CA VAL A 21 -16.88 46.27 28.34
C VAL A 21 -16.85 44.76 28.45
N GLY A 22 -18.02 44.15 28.64
CA GLY A 22 -18.13 42.72 28.60
C GLY A 22 -17.53 42.34 27.26
N ALA A 23 -16.31 41.79 27.28
CA ALA A 23 -15.74 41.17 26.12
C ALA A 23 -16.81 40.15 25.74
N ALA A 24 -17.56 40.44 24.67
CA ALA A 24 -18.45 39.47 24.10
C ALA A 24 -17.57 38.25 23.93
N VAL A 25 -17.89 37.17 24.67
CA VAL A 25 -17.27 35.87 24.45
C VAL A 25 -17.60 35.60 23.00
N ILE A 26 -16.65 35.86 22.11
CA ILE A 26 -16.74 35.46 20.71
C ILE A 26 -16.99 33.97 20.82
N PRO A 27 -18.13 33.45 20.32
CA PRO A 27 -18.36 32.02 20.32
C PRO A 27 -17.13 31.40 19.66
N SER A 28 -16.36 30.64 20.43
CA SER A 28 -15.19 29.97 19.89
C SER A 28 -15.71 29.06 18.79
N ASP A 29 -15.23 29.27 17.56
CA ASP A 29 -15.56 28.40 16.44
C ASP A 29 -15.22 26.96 16.89
N PRO A 30 -16.22 26.07 17.00
CA PRO A 30 -16.01 24.72 17.53
C PRO A 30 -15.01 23.92 16.70
N THR A 31 -14.88 24.26 15.41
CA THR A 31 -13.89 23.70 14.49
C THR A 31 -12.48 24.10 14.93
N MET A 32 -12.26 25.40 15.15
CA MET A 32 -10.97 25.92 15.62
C MET A 32 -10.62 25.48 17.04
N ALA A 33 -11.62 25.32 17.91
CA ALA A 33 -11.41 24.72 19.22
C ALA A 33 -10.91 23.28 19.10
N THR A 34 -11.44 22.50 18.15
CA THR A 34 -11.00 21.13 17.86
C THR A 34 -9.59 21.10 17.28
N VAL A 35 -9.26 22.01 16.35
CA VAL A 35 -7.90 22.18 15.81
C VAL A 35 -6.90 22.47 16.93
N HIS A 36 -7.18 23.48 17.77
CA HIS A 36 -6.28 23.85 18.87
C HIS A 36 -6.11 22.73 19.90
N ALA A 37 -7.17 21.97 20.19
CA ALA A 37 -7.11 20.82 21.08
C ALA A 37 -6.21 19.72 20.52
N ALA A 38 -6.35 19.40 19.23
CA ALA A 38 -5.51 18.39 18.55
C ALA A 38 -4.04 18.83 18.51
N ILE A 39 -3.77 20.08 18.12
CA ILE A 39 -2.41 20.64 18.13
C ILE A 39 -1.79 20.56 19.53
N SER A 40 -2.54 20.94 20.57
CA SER A 40 -2.05 20.88 21.95
C SER A 40 -1.77 19.46 22.45
N ALA A 41 -2.50 18.46 21.94
CA ALA A 41 -2.34 17.06 22.34
C ALA A 41 -1.13 16.38 21.67
N HIS A 42 -0.83 16.74 20.42
CA HIS A 42 0.08 15.97 19.56
C HIS A 42 1.39 16.71 19.23
N LEU A 43 1.35 18.04 19.11
CA LEU A 43 2.54 18.82 18.75
C LEU A 43 3.60 18.73 19.85
N GLY A 44 4.82 18.34 19.46
CA GLY A 44 5.94 18.09 20.37
C GLY A 44 5.82 16.81 21.20
N GLN A 45 4.74 16.02 21.07
CA GLN A 45 4.58 14.71 21.71
C GLN A 45 4.82 13.59 20.69
N ASP A 46 4.01 13.52 19.65
CA ASP A 46 4.20 12.58 18.54
C ASP A 46 4.45 13.29 17.21
N THR A 47 4.26 14.61 17.17
CA THR A 47 4.36 15.40 15.94
C THR A 47 5.36 16.56 16.07
N PRO A 48 6.48 16.56 15.34
CA PRO A 48 7.48 17.62 15.43
C PRO A 48 7.03 18.93 14.76
N GLY A 49 6.43 18.83 13.58
CA GLY A 49 5.89 19.96 12.82
C GLY A 49 4.74 19.51 11.93
N ALA A 50 3.75 20.38 11.76
CA ALA A 50 2.57 20.11 10.97
C ALA A 50 2.00 21.38 10.35
N ALA A 51 1.35 21.25 9.20
CA ALA A 51 0.54 22.29 8.60
C ALA A 51 -0.91 21.80 8.50
N VAL A 52 -1.86 22.67 8.83
CA VAL A 52 -3.30 22.35 8.91
C VAL A 52 -4.08 23.26 7.98
N VAL A 53 -4.97 22.66 7.20
CA VAL A 53 -5.90 23.34 6.29
C VAL A 53 -7.33 23.04 6.72
N VAL A 54 -8.21 24.04 6.72
CA VAL A 54 -9.66 23.87 6.82
C VAL A 54 -10.34 24.77 5.78
N VAL A 55 -11.12 24.15 4.90
CA VAL A 55 -11.94 24.80 3.87
C VAL A 55 -13.40 24.63 4.25
N ARG A 56 -14.16 25.72 4.29
CA ARG A 56 -15.61 25.69 4.51
C ARG A 56 -16.34 26.51 3.45
N ARG A 57 -17.47 26.01 2.97
CA ARG A 57 -18.27 26.71 1.96
C ARG A 57 -18.72 28.07 2.48
N GLY A 58 -18.30 29.14 1.80
CA GLY A 58 -18.69 30.52 2.12
C GLY A 58 -17.81 31.19 3.17
N GLU A 59 -16.71 30.57 3.58
CA GLU A 59 -15.75 31.11 4.54
C GLU A 59 -14.33 31.15 3.95
N PRO A 60 -13.45 32.06 4.43
CA PRO A 60 -12.05 32.05 4.01
C PRO A 60 -11.37 30.77 4.48
N THR A 61 -10.51 30.21 3.62
CA THR A 61 -9.70 29.05 3.93
C THR A 61 -8.74 29.34 5.07
N PHE A 62 -8.77 28.50 6.10
CA PHE A 62 -7.80 28.51 7.18
C PHE A 62 -6.62 27.64 6.78
N CYS A 63 -5.40 28.17 6.84
CA CYS A 63 -4.18 27.44 6.51
C CYS A 63 -3.03 27.94 7.38
N GLU A 64 -2.57 27.13 8.33
CA GLU A 64 -1.57 27.53 9.32
C GLU A 64 -0.53 26.43 9.56
N GLY A 65 0.69 26.86 9.90
CA GLY A 65 1.81 25.99 10.24
C GLY A 65 2.11 25.98 11.74
N TYR A 66 2.55 24.83 12.25
CA TYR A 66 2.81 24.57 13.67
C TYR A 66 4.10 23.77 13.86
N GLY A 67 4.84 24.09 14.91
CA GLY A 67 6.11 23.40 15.24
C GLY A 67 7.24 23.76 14.28
N TYR A 68 8.17 22.83 14.10
CA TYR A 68 9.43 23.08 13.40
C TYR A 68 9.60 22.21 12.17
N THR A 69 10.22 22.76 11.13
CA THR A 69 10.60 21.98 9.93
C THR A 69 11.76 21.02 10.21
N SER A 70 12.59 21.31 11.22
CA SER A 70 13.60 20.40 11.79
C SER A 70 13.69 20.59 13.31
N VAL A 71 13.62 19.48 14.06
CA VAL A 71 13.77 19.52 15.53
C VAL A 71 15.21 19.58 16.00
N GLU A 72 16.18 19.26 15.14
CA GLU A 72 17.60 19.36 15.43
C GLU A 72 18.06 20.81 15.43
N SER A 73 17.68 21.59 14.40
CA SER A 73 18.03 23.02 14.33
C SER A 73 17.09 23.88 15.17
N LYS A 74 15.78 23.58 15.15
CA LYS A 74 14.70 24.44 15.70
C LYS A 74 14.78 25.90 15.23
N GLU A 75 15.35 26.13 14.04
CA GLU A 75 15.57 27.47 13.48
C GLU A 75 14.35 27.96 12.69
N THR A 76 13.67 27.04 12.00
CA THR A 76 12.59 27.36 11.06
C THR A 76 11.28 26.74 11.53
N LEU A 77 10.25 27.60 11.69
CA LEU A 77 8.90 27.18 11.96
C LEU A 77 8.25 26.63 10.69
N VAL A 78 7.33 25.67 10.86
CA VAL A 78 6.46 25.27 9.76
C VAL A 78 5.56 26.45 9.39
N THR A 79 5.49 26.75 8.10
CA THR A 79 4.56 27.72 7.50
C THR A 79 3.65 27.00 6.50
N PRO A 80 2.57 27.65 6.01
CA PRO A 80 1.76 27.11 4.92
C PRO A 80 2.55 26.70 3.66
N ASP A 81 3.69 27.34 3.42
CA ASP A 81 4.59 27.10 2.27
C ASP A 81 5.68 26.05 2.54
N ALA A 82 5.75 25.52 3.77
CA ALA A 82 6.64 24.41 4.06
C ALA A 82 6.21 23.18 3.24
N ALA A 83 7.18 22.52 2.61
CA ALA A 83 6.91 21.39 1.74
C ALA A 83 7.03 20.06 2.49
N PHE A 84 6.17 19.11 2.13
CA PHE A 84 6.10 17.77 2.72
C PHE A 84 5.93 16.73 1.61
N GLU A 85 6.43 15.52 1.82
CA GLU A 85 6.00 14.38 1.00
C GLU A 85 4.53 14.06 1.33
N ILE A 86 3.67 14.03 0.32
CA ILE A 86 2.22 13.84 0.53
C ILE A 86 1.76 12.39 0.29
N GLY A 87 2.67 11.51 -0.10
CA GLY A 87 2.40 10.08 -0.31
C GLY A 87 1.20 9.84 -1.22
N GLU A 88 0.34 8.89 -0.85
CA GLU A 88 -0.82 8.48 -1.64
C GLU A 88 -1.86 9.58 -1.91
N LEU A 89 -1.77 10.75 -1.26
CA LEU A 89 -2.59 11.92 -1.60
C LEU A 89 -2.37 12.35 -3.06
N SER A 90 -1.17 12.09 -3.62
CA SER A 90 -0.86 12.30 -5.05
C SER A 90 -1.86 11.61 -5.99
N SER A 91 -2.43 10.49 -5.57
CA SER A 91 -3.41 9.75 -6.37
C SER A 91 -4.71 10.53 -6.62
N LEU A 92 -5.05 11.52 -5.78
CA LEU A 92 -6.18 12.42 -6.04
C LEU A 92 -5.95 13.30 -7.27
N LEU A 93 -4.70 13.70 -7.54
CA LEU A 93 -4.36 14.43 -8.77
C LEU A 93 -4.59 13.55 -9.99
N LEU A 94 -4.25 12.26 -9.91
CA LEU A 94 -4.54 11.28 -10.95
C LEU A 94 -6.05 11.13 -11.17
N ALA A 95 -6.84 11.06 -10.08
CA ALA A 95 -8.30 11.04 -10.15
C ALA A 95 -8.81 12.24 -10.97
N VAL A 96 -8.43 13.45 -10.57
CA VAL A 96 -8.85 14.69 -11.24
C VAL A 96 -8.43 14.67 -12.72
N ALA A 97 -7.21 14.22 -13.03
CA ALA A 97 -6.71 14.15 -14.40
C ALA A 97 -7.56 13.22 -15.28
N VAL A 98 -7.88 12.02 -14.78
CA VAL A 98 -8.69 11.04 -15.52
C VAL A 98 -10.14 11.50 -15.67
N TYR A 99 -10.77 12.02 -14.61
CA TYR A 99 -12.14 12.53 -14.69
C TYR A 99 -12.25 13.77 -15.58
N ARG A 100 -11.22 14.63 -15.60
CA ARG A 100 -11.12 15.73 -16.58
C ARG A 100 -11.08 15.22 -18.01
N LEU A 101 -10.23 14.23 -18.31
CA LEU A 101 -10.16 13.62 -19.65
C LEU A 101 -11.46 12.89 -20.03
N SER A 102 -12.14 12.29 -19.05
CA SER A 102 -13.45 11.70 -19.27
C SER A 102 -14.50 12.76 -19.60
N ALA A 103 -14.45 13.92 -18.96
CA ALA A 103 -15.36 15.04 -19.20
C ALA A 103 -15.18 15.65 -20.59
N THR A 104 -13.95 15.70 -21.10
CA THR A 104 -13.65 16.20 -22.44
C THR A 104 -13.88 15.16 -23.54
N GLY A 105 -14.22 13.91 -23.17
CA GLY A 105 -14.40 12.79 -24.09
C GLY A 105 -13.10 12.22 -24.65
N ALA A 106 -11.93 12.63 -24.11
CA ALA A 106 -10.62 12.12 -24.53
C ALA A 106 -10.39 10.66 -24.08
N LEU A 107 -11.01 10.25 -22.98
CA LEU A 107 -11.07 8.85 -22.55
C LEU A 107 -12.46 8.50 -22.01
N SER A 108 -12.72 7.21 -21.82
CA SER A 108 -13.94 6.69 -21.19
C SER A 108 -13.55 5.80 -20.01
N LEU A 109 -14.22 6.02 -18.87
CA LEU A 109 -14.01 5.23 -17.65
C LEU A 109 -14.35 3.74 -17.81
N HIS A 110 -15.18 3.39 -18.80
CA HIS A 110 -15.69 2.03 -19.00
C HIS A 110 -15.10 1.33 -20.21
N THR A 111 -14.20 1.99 -20.93
CA THR A 111 -13.48 1.39 -22.05
C THR A 111 -12.33 0.53 -21.54
N ASP A 112 -12.05 -0.56 -22.25
CA ASP A 112 -10.93 -1.45 -21.95
C ASP A 112 -9.61 -0.68 -22.10
N VAL A 113 -8.72 -0.80 -21.11
CA VAL A 113 -7.44 -0.10 -21.08
C VAL A 113 -6.58 -0.44 -22.28
N ARG A 114 -6.75 -1.64 -22.87
CA ARG A 114 -6.02 -2.08 -24.07
C ARG A 114 -6.30 -1.21 -25.30
N GLU A 115 -7.42 -0.48 -25.34
CA GLU A 115 -7.73 0.44 -26.44
C GLU A 115 -6.88 1.71 -26.40
N TYR A 116 -6.33 2.06 -25.24
CA TYR A 116 -5.50 3.24 -25.05
C TYR A 116 -3.99 2.94 -25.09
N LEU A 117 -3.61 1.68 -24.88
CA LEU A 117 -2.23 1.28 -24.68
C LEU A 117 -1.56 0.82 -25.99
N PRO A 118 -0.26 1.08 -26.16
CA PRO A 118 0.53 0.52 -27.26
C PRO A 118 0.50 -1.01 -27.29
N GLU A 119 0.56 -1.61 -28.48
CA GLU A 119 0.44 -3.06 -28.65
C GLU A 119 1.51 -3.85 -27.87
N ASN A 120 2.76 -3.35 -27.85
CA ASN A 120 3.85 -3.97 -27.09
C ASN A 120 3.62 -3.93 -25.57
N VAL A 121 2.93 -2.90 -25.06
CA VAL A 121 2.53 -2.81 -23.66
C VAL A 121 1.43 -3.84 -23.38
N CYS A 122 0.40 -3.90 -24.24
CA CYS A 122 -0.68 -4.88 -24.12
C CYS A 122 -0.17 -6.33 -24.09
N GLN A 123 0.77 -6.67 -24.97
CA GLN A 123 1.38 -8.00 -25.01
C GLN A 123 2.16 -8.32 -23.72
N LYS A 124 2.83 -7.34 -23.13
CA LYS A 124 3.61 -7.53 -21.91
C LYS A 124 2.74 -7.56 -20.64
N LEU A 125 1.63 -6.83 -20.64
CA LEU A 125 0.65 -6.87 -19.55
C LEU A 125 -0.09 -8.21 -19.49
N ASP A 126 -0.35 -8.83 -20.65
CA ASP A 126 -1.04 -10.13 -20.77
C ASP A 126 -2.32 -10.21 -19.91
N LEU A 127 -3.16 -9.16 -19.99
CA LEU A 127 -4.36 -9.05 -19.18
C LEU A 127 -5.36 -10.16 -19.53
N GLN A 128 -5.67 -11.00 -18.54
CA GLN A 128 -6.61 -12.12 -18.70
C GLN A 128 -8.06 -11.63 -18.82
N TYR A 129 -8.38 -10.48 -18.20
CA TYR A 129 -9.73 -9.94 -18.14
C TYR A 129 -9.81 -8.56 -18.79
N THR A 130 -11.00 -8.23 -19.31
CA THR A 130 -11.33 -6.86 -19.70
C THR A 130 -11.25 -5.95 -18.46
N THR A 131 -10.28 -5.05 -18.50
CA THR A 131 -9.97 -4.13 -17.39
C THR A 131 -10.23 -2.73 -17.88
N THR A 132 -11.02 -1.94 -17.17
CA THR A 132 -11.40 -0.58 -17.57
C THR A 132 -10.60 0.44 -16.76
N VAL A 133 -10.59 1.69 -17.21
CA VAL A 133 -9.95 2.79 -16.47
C VAL A 133 -10.58 2.97 -15.07
N SER A 134 -11.90 2.78 -14.95
CA SER A 134 -12.58 2.77 -13.64
C SER A 134 -12.11 1.62 -12.75
N HIS A 135 -11.90 0.41 -13.27
CA HIS A 135 -11.37 -0.69 -12.46
C HIS A 135 -9.97 -0.37 -11.91
N LEU A 136 -9.13 0.27 -12.72
CA LEU A 136 -7.79 0.69 -12.32
C LEU A 136 -7.82 1.75 -11.23
N LEU A 137 -8.59 2.83 -11.45
CA LEU A 137 -8.72 3.91 -10.49
C LEU A 137 -9.27 3.37 -9.18
N LEU A 138 -10.45 2.75 -9.20
CA LEU A 138 -11.24 2.33 -8.04
C LEU A 138 -10.62 1.17 -7.24
N GLY A 139 -9.43 0.70 -7.62
CA GLY A 139 -8.74 -0.41 -6.96
C GLY A 139 -9.52 -1.72 -7.05
N THR A 140 -10.27 -1.93 -8.13
CA THR A 140 -11.04 -3.16 -8.37
C THR A 140 -10.53 -3.96 -9.56
N ALA A 141 -9.36 -3.61 -10.09
CA ALA A 141 -8.74 -4.30 -11.22
C ALA A 141 -8.23 -5.72 -10.88
N GLY A 142 -8.12 -6.08 -9.61
CA GLY A 142 -7.75 -7.45 -9.20
C GLY A 142 -6.27 -7.79 -9.36
N PHE A 143 -5.39 -6.80 -9.47
CA PHE A 143 -3.94 -7.00 -9.41
C PHE A 143 -3.50 -7.33 -7.98
N GLU A 144 -2.50 -8.20 -7.87
CA GLU A 144 -1.75 -8.35 -6.61
C GLU A 144 -1.10 -7.01 -6.22
N GLY A 145 -0.87 -6.85 -4.91
CA GLY A 145 -0.17 -5.71 -4.36
C GLY A 145 1.33 -5.97 -4.39
N ARG A 146 2.07 -5.03 -4.97
CA ARG A 146 3.51 -4.94 -4.79
C ARG A 146 3.83 -3.60 -4.15
N THR A 147 3.97 -3.60 -2.82
CA THR A 147 4.25 -2.37 -2.07
C THR A 147 5.74 -2.04 -2.05
N PHE A 148 6.61 -3.01 -2.32
CA PHE A 148 8.06 -2.87 -2.07
C PHE A 148 8.88 -2.27 -3.24
N ASP A 149 8.25 -2.03 -4.39
CA ASP A 149 8.86 -1.41 -5.57
C ASP A 149 8.45 0.05 -5.76
N LEU A 150 7.79 0.67 -4.78
CA LEU A 150 7.39 2.06 -4.94
C LEU A 150 8.55 3.04 -4.75
N ILE A 151 9.61 2.65 -4.04
CA ILE A 151 10.73 3.55 -3.68
C ILE A 151 12.05 2.85 -4.01
N PHE A 152 12.76 3.35 -5.02
CA PHE A 152 14.06 2.82 -5.45
C PHE A 152 15.19 3.73 -5.04
N ALA A 153 16.32 3.15 -4.62
CA ALA A 153 17.57 3.90 -4.58
C ALA A 153 18.04 4.15 -6.02
N ARG A 154 18.30 5.42 -6.39
CA ARG A 154 18.75 5.90 -7.72
C ARG A 154 19.96 5.13 -8.24
N ASP A 155 20.82 4.64 -7.35
CA ASP A 155 22.04 3.92 -7.70
C ASP A 155 21.80 2.43 -8.02
N SER A 156 20.59 1.92 -7.76
CA SER A 156 20.25 0.51 -7.98
C SER A 156 19.51 0.28 -9.30
N HIS A 157 18.54 1.13 -9.68
CA HIS A 157 17.80 1.06 -10.95
C HIS A 157 17.15 2.41 -11.25
N CYS A 158 17.45 3.04 -12.40
CA CYS A 158 16.72 4.22 -12.89
C CYS A 158 15.84 3.80 -14.07
N PHE A 159 14.52 4.04 -13.99
CA PHE A 159 13.62 3.92 -15.13
C PHE A 159 13.64 5.21 -15.96
N ALA A 160 13.56 5.12 -17.29
CA ALA A 160 13.55 6.31 -18.13
C ALA A 160 12.19 7.02 -18.12
N GLY A 161 11.11 6.31 -17.74
CA GLY A 161 9.77 6.86 -17.59
C GLY A 161 8.80 5.88 -16.92
N LEU A 162 7.54 6.30 -16.79
CA LEU A 162 6.48 5.53 -16.13
C LEU A 162 6.23 4.17 -16.78
N ALA A 163 6.28 4.12 -18.12
CA ALA A 163 6.14 2.87 -18.89
C ALA A 163 7.22 1.84 -18.51
N ASP A 164 8.47 2.26 -18.41
CA ASP A 164 9.58 1.36 -18.07
C ASP A 164 9.45 0.83 -16.64
N ALA A 165 9.03 1.68 -15.70
CA ALA A 165 8.75 1.29 -14.33
C ALA A 165 7.61 0.26 -14.25
N LEU A 166 6.50 0.51 -14.95
CA LEU A 166 5.35 -0.39 -15.00
C LEU A 166 5.72 -1.74 -15.62
N LEU A 167 6.46 -1.70 -16.72
CA LEU A 167 6.79 -2.90 -17.46
C LEU A 167 7.98 -3.66 -16.87
N ALA A 168 8.70 -3.11 -15.89
CA ALA A 168 9.81 -3.80 -15.24
C ALA A 168 9.35 -5.15 -14.67
N GLU A 169 8.17 -5.16 -14.05
CA GLU A 169 7.57 -6.35 -13.48
C GLU A 169 6.05 -6.17 -13.36
N VAL A 170 5.30 -6.92 -14.16
CA VAL A 170 3.84 -6.86 -14.20
C VAL A 170 3.28 -7.84 -13.16
N PRO A 171 2.54 -7.39 -12.13
CA PRO A 171 1.92 -8.27 -11.16
C PRO A 171 0.78 -9.07 -11.80
N ARG A 172 0.48 -10.24 -11.24
CA ARG A 172 -0.63 -11.05 -11.74
C ARG A 172 -1.97 -10.42 -11.40
N GLN A 173 -2.89 -10.50 -12.35
CA GLN A 173 -4.31 -10.22 -12.13
C GLN A 173 -4.97 -11.50 -11.59
N THR A 174 -5.15 -11.60 -10.27
CA THR A 174 -5.60 -12.82 -9.58
C THR A 174 -7.12 -12.93 -9.47
N VAL A 175 -7.83 -11.81 -9.59
CA VAL A 175 -9.29 -11.76 -9.51
C VAL A 175 -9.84 -10.96 -10.69
N ALA A 176 -11.03 -11.34 -11.16
CA ALA A 176 -11.72 -10.63 -12.22
C ALA A 176 -12.03 -9.18 -11.80
N PRO A 177 -11.85 -8.18 -12.69
CA PRO A 177 -12.15 -6.79 -12.40
C PRO A 177 -13.59 -6.55 -11.93
N GLY A 178 -13.76 -5.63 -10.99
CA GLY A 178 -15.07 -5.25 -10.42
C GLY A 178 -15.65 -6.24 -9.40
N SER A 179 -15.01 -7.40 -9.19
CA SER A 179 -15.52 -8.42 -8.25
C SER A 179 -15.25 -8.10 -6.77
N CYS A 180 -14.13 -7.45 -6.47
CA CYS A 180 -13.75 -7.04 -5.12
C CYS A 180 -12.73 -5.90 -5.16
N TYR A 181 -12.62 -5.18 -4.03
CA TYR A 181 -11.55 -4.20 -3.84
C TYR A 181 -10.23 -4.90 -3.51
N SER A 182 -9.16 -4.49 -4.19
CA SER A 182 -7.78 -4.82 -3.91
C SER A 182 -6.91 -3.63 -4.31
N ALA A 183 -6.52 -2.83 -3.32
CA ALA A 183 -5.63 -1.69 -3.54
C ALA A 183 -4.34 -2.16 -4.26
N SER A 184 -4.09 -1.60 -5.44
CA SER A 184 -2.88 -1.91 -6.20
C SER A 184 -2.26 -0.63 -6.74
N PRO A 185 -1.08 -0.22 -6.22
CA PRO A 185 -0.30 0.87 -6.79
C PRO A 185 -0.02 0.68 -8.28
N PHE A 186 0.13 -0.56 -8.73
CA PHE A 186 0.29 -0.89 -10.15
C PHE A 186 -0.95 -0.48 -10.97
N GLY A 187 -2.16 -0.74 -10.46
CA GLY A 187 -3.40 -0.33 -11.13
C GLY A 187 -3.47 1.19 -11.33
N LEU A 188 -3.16 1.96 -10.29
CA LEU A 188 -3.11 3.43 -10.37
C LEU A 188 -2.02 3.92 -11.32
N ALA A 189 -0.81 3.35 -11.24
CA ALA A 189 0.27 3.70 -12.15
C ALA A 189 -0.10 3.38 -13.61
N LEU A 190 -0.80 2.27 -13.87
CA LEU A 190 -1.30 1.94 -15.20
C LEU A 190 -2.37 2.96 -15.68
N ALA A 191 -3.23 3.45 -14.79
CA ALA A 191 -4.16 4.53 -15.12
C ALA A 191 -3.44 5.84 -15.46
N ALA A 192 -2.37 6.17 -14.73
CA ALA A 192 -1.52 7.31 -15.06
C ALA A 192 -0.82 7.13 -16.42
N TYR A 193 -0.42 5.91 -16.78
CA TYR A 193 0.16 5.64 -18.09
C TYR A 193 -0.88 5.69 -19.22
N VAL A 194 -2.15 5.34 -18.96
CA VAL A 194 -3.25 5.60 -19.88
C VAL A 194 -3.40 7.11 -20.14
N VAL A 195 -3.24 7.95 -19.12
CA VAL A 195 -3.21 9.42 -19.30
C VAL A 195 -2.08 9.82 -20.26
N GLU A 196 -0.87 9.27 -20.11
CA GLU A 196 0.24 9.56 -21.03
C GLU A 196 -0.09 9.17 -22.47
N CYS A 197 -0.66 7.97 -22.66
CA CYS A 197 -0.98 7.46 -23.99
C CYS A 197 -2.10 8.26 -24.68
N VAL A 198 -3.13 8.66 -23.94
CA VAL A 198 -4.27 9.44 -24.47
C VAL A 198 -3.85 10.87 -24.80
N THR A 199 -2.97 11.47 -23.99
CA THR A 199 -2.59 12.89 -24.13
C THR A 199 -1.35 13.10 -25.01
N GLY A 200 -0.50 12.09 -25.15
CA GLY A 200 0.80 12.20 -25.79
C GLY A 200 1.84 12.98 -24.97
N GLN A 201 1.54 13.31 -23.71
CA GLN A 201 2.43 14.00 -22.78
C GLN A 201 2.89 13.07 -21.66
N SER A 202 3.97 13.40 -20.95
CA SER A 202 4.23 12.75 -19.67
C SER A 202 3.13 13.09 -18.67
N TYR A 203 2.87 12.20 -17.72
CA TYR A 203 1.84 12.43 -16.71
C TYR A 203 2.17 13.68 -15.87
N GLU A 204 3.44 13.87 -15.54
CA GLU A 204 3.94 15.08 -14.87
C GLU A 204 3.58 16.35 -15.64
N SER A 205 3.89 16.43 -16.94
CA SER A 205 3.60 17.62 -17.75
C SER A 205 2.10 17.87 -17.86
N TYR A 206 1.31 16.83 -18.14
CA TYR A 206 -0.14 16.97 -18.28
C TYR A 206 -0.78 17.48 -16.97
N VAL A 207 -0.43 16.88 -15.82
CA VAL A 207 -0.99 17.31 -14.53
C VAL A 207 -0.52 18.71 -14.17
N THR A 208 0.74 19.06 -14.46
CA THR A 208 1.25 20.41 -14.19
C THR A 208 0.48 21.46 -14.99
N GLU A 209 0.40 21.31 -16.31
CA GLU A 209 -0.24 22.28 -17.22
C GLU A 209 -1.76 22.36 -17.04
N GLN A 210 -2.42 21.22 -16.81
CA GLN A 210 -3.89 21.15 -16.84
C GLN A 210 -4.55 21.24 -15.46
N LEU A 211 -3.81 20.96 -14.39
CA LEU A 211 -4.33 20.93 -13.03
C LEU A 211 -3.56 21.89 -12.11
N LEU A 212 -2.25 21.73 -11.96
CA LEU A 212 -1.49 22.47 -10.95
C LEU A 212 -1.42 23.97 -11.26
N GLU A 213 -1.03 24.35 -12.48
CA GLU A 213 -0.93 25.76 -12.88
C GLU A 213 -2.29 26.49 -12.81
N PRO A 214 -3.41 25.95 -13.33
CA PRO A 214 -4.71 26.60 -13.23
C PRO A 214 -5.26 26.71 -11.81
N LEU A 215 -4.85 25.82 -10.89
CA LEU A 215 -5.20 25.88 -9.47
C LEU A 215 -4.23 26.75 -8.65
N GLY A 216 -3.13 27.22 -9.24
CA GLY A 216 -2.10 27.98 -8.54
C GLY A 216 -1.22 27.13 -7.61
N MET A 217 -1.18 25.81 -7.81
CA MET A 217 -0.38 24.87 -7.00
C MET A 217 1.10 24.88 -7.44
N THR A 218 1.76 26.03 -7.32
CA THR A 218 3.11 26.26 -7.88
C THR A 218 4.25 25.62 -7.09
N HIS A 219 3.98 25.06 -5.90
CA HIS A 219 4.96 24.41 -5.04
C HIS A 219 4.80 22.88 -5.00
N THR A 220 3.88 22.35 -5.81
CA THR A 220 3.63 20.93 -5.96
C THR A 220 4.52 20.36 -7.04
N ILE A 221 5.36 19.39 -6.68
CA ILE A 221 6.33 18.76 -7.57
C ILE A 221 6.00 17.28 -7.68
N LEU A 222 5.76 16.83 -8.90
CA LEU A 222 5.63 15.41 -9.23
C LEU A 222 7.03 14.84 -9.50
N ALA A 223 7.28 13.59 -9.11
CA ALA A 223 8.58 12.92 -9.31
C ALA A 223 9.83 13.73 -8.86
N PRO A 224 9.86 14.28 -7.64
CA PRO A 224 10.98 15.09 -7.17
C PRO A 224 12.28 14.28 -7.15
N THR A 225 13.34 14.92 -7.62
CA THR A 225 14.73 14.45 -7.54
C THR A 225 15.45 15.21 -6.44
N GLU A 226 16.66 14.80 -6.05
CA GLU A 226 17.48 15.61 -5.12
C GLU A 226 17.76 17.02 -5.63
N GLU A 227 17.83 17.20 -6.95
CA GLU A 227 18.11 18.50 -7.59
C GLU A 227 16.86 19.37 -7.66
N THR A 228 15.67 18.76 -7.74
CA THR A 228 14.39 19.45 -7.83
C THR A 228 13.62 19.52 -6.51
N ALA A 229 14.13 18.88 -5.45
CA ALA A 229 13.52 18.94 -4.13
C ALA A 229 13.45 20.40 -3.64
N PRO A 230 12.31 20.84 -3.10
CA PRO A 230 12.14 22.24 -2.72
C PRO A 230 13.04 22.59 -1.54
N ALA A 231 13.60 23.80 -1.57
CA ALA A 231 14.46 24.31 -0.49
C ALA A 231 13.73 24.37 0.87
N LEU A 232 12.40 24.47 0.85
CA LEU A 232 11.52 24.48 2.03
C LEU A 232 10.99 23.09 2.41
N LEU A 233 11.55 22.00 1.87
CA LEU A 233 11.20 20.64 2.30
C LEU A 233 11.51 20.47 3.78
N ALA A 234 10.48 20.20 4.59
CA ALA A 234 10.67 19.90 6.00
C ALA A 234 11.50 18.62 6.16
N VAL A 235 12.39 18.57 7.15
CA VAL A 235 13.17 17.38 7.46
C VAL A 235 12.22 16.32 7.98
N GLY A 236 12.22 15.13 7.38
CA GLY A 236 11.43 14.00 7.87
C GLY A 236 12.04 13.39 9.13
N HIS A 237 11.20 13.08 10.12
CA HIS A 237 11.63 12.52 11.39
C HIS A 237 11.01 11.14 11.64
N ARG A 238 11.63 10.39 12.54
CA ARG A 238 11.03 9.24 13.21
C ARG A 238 10.96 9.53 14.70
N MET A 239 9.84 9.16 15.32
CA MET A 239 9.72 9.20 16.77
C MET A 239 10.54 8.05 17.37
N THR A 240 11.38 8.35 18.36
CA THR A 240 12.12 7.32 19.11
C THR A 240 11.39 6.96 20.39
N GLU A 241 10.85 7.97 21.07
CA GLU A 241 10.01 7.90 22.25
C GLU A 241 9.06 9.11 22.22
N PRO A 242 7.94 9.11 22.96
CA PRO A 242 7.08 10.29 23.06
C PRO A 242 7.87 11.54 23.44
N GLY A 243 7.79 12.56 22.59
CA GLY A 243 8.46 13.86 22.71
C GLY A 243 9.90 13.89 22.20
N SER A 244 10.43 12.77 21.70
CA SER A 244 11.80 12.65 21.20
C SER A 244 11.84 12.14 19.76
N PHE A 245 12.55 12.89 18.91
CA PHE A 245 12.62 12.66 17.48
C PHE A 245 14.07 12.54 17.01
N ALA A 246 14.28 11.76 15.97
CA ALA A 246 15.53 11.72 15.23
C ALA A 246 15.23 11.86 13.74
N VAL A 247 16.16 12.47 12.98
CA VAL A 247 16.09 12.49 11.51
C VAL A 247 15.79 11.08 10.98
N GLY A 248 14.72 10.98 10.20
CA GLY A 248 14.41 9.79 9.43
C GLY A 248 15.49 9.64 8.35
N LYS A 249 16.34 8.61 8.48
CA LYS A 249 17.36 8.34 7.46
C LYS A 249 16.68 7.93 6.15
N ARG A 250 16.59 8.84 5.18
CA ARG A 250 16.35 8.49 3.78
C ARG A 250 17.57 7.67 3.33
N GLN A 251 17.39 6.42 2.93
CA GLN A 251 18.50 5.62 2.43
C GLN A 251 18.91 6.16 1.05
N GLY A 252 19.89 7.06 1.04
CA GLY A 252 20.44 7.66 -0.17
C GLY A 252 19.42 8.34 -1.08
N ARG A 253 19.76 8.39 -2.36
CA ARG A 253 19.01 8.98 -3.48
C ARG A 253 17.73 8.20 -3.79
N SER A 254 16.74 8.15 -2.90
CA SER A 254 15.51 7.38 -3.13
C SER A 254 14.50 8.14 -3.99
N TYR A 255 13.95 7.54 -5.04
CA TYR A 255 12.86 8.10 -5.86
C TYR A 255 11.68 7.14 -5.95
N ALA A 256 10.47 7.66 -6.18
CA ALA A 256 9.28 6.83 -6.34
C ALA A 256 9.09 6.43 -7.81
N ALA A 257 9.15 5.14 -8.16
CA ALA A 257 8.98 4.74 -9.56
C ALA A 257 7.54 4.87 -10.05
N PHE A 258 6.57 4.55 -9.18
CA PHE A 258 5.16 4.88 -9.41
C PHE A 258 4.86 6.26 -8.80
N TYR A 259 5.60 7.27 -9.25
CA TYR A 259 5.47 8.64 -8.77
C TYR A 259 4.04 9.22 -8.83
N PRO A 260 3.14 8.84 -9.78
CA PRO A 260 1.75 9.31 -9.78
C PRO A 260 0.95 8.83 -8.56
N VAL A 261 1.39 7.73 -7.94
CA VAL A 261 0.69 7.10 -6.81
C VAL A 261 1.10 7.74 -5.50
N SER A 262 2.41 7.83 -5.22
CA SER A 262 2.90 8.24 -3.90
C SER A 262 4.13 9.17 -3.93
N GLY A 263 4.43 9.77 -5.08
CA GLY A 263 5.70 10.44 -5.31
C GLY A 263 5.70 11.96 -5.17
N ALA A 264 4.56 12.64 -4.98
CA ALA A 264 4.58 14.09 -4.99
C ALA A 264 5.07 14.70 -3.67
N ILE A 265 5.66 15.89 -3.80
CA ILE A 265 5.88 16.83 -2.69
C ILE A 265 4.93 18.01 -2.92
N SER A 266 4.32 18.51 -1.85
CA SER A 266 3.43 19.66 -1.90
C SER A 266 3.46 20.44 -0.59
N THR A 267 2.72 21.55 -0.54
CA THR A 267 2.59 22.45 0.61
C THR A 267 1.14 22.46 1.10
N ALA A 268 0.90 22.96 2.31
CA ALA A 268 -0.48 23.10 2.78
C ALA A 268 -1.26 24.13 1.96
N ALA A 269 -0.60 25.20 1.50
CA ALA A 269 -1.19 26.18 0.60
C ALA A 269 -1.68 25.53 -0.70
N ASP A 270 -0.87 24.69 -1.36
CA ASP A 270 -1.27 24.01 -2.60
C ASP A 270 -2.33 22.94 -2.36
N VAL A 271 -2.20 22.14 -1.29
CA VAL A 271 -3.20 21.13 -0.92
C VAL A 271 -4.55 21.78 -0.60
N SER A 272 -4.57 23.02 -0.12
CA SER A 272 -5.81 23.77 0.09
C SER A 272 -6.56 24.03 -1.22
N ALA A 273 -5.87 24.32 -2.32
CA ALA A 273 -6.48 24.51 -3.64
C ALA A 273 -7.09 23.20 -4.17
N LEU A 274 -6.43 22.06 -3.93
CA LEU A 274 -7.01 20.74 -4.24
C LEU A 274 -8.25 20.44 -3.38
N ALA A 275 -8.22 20.77 -2.08
CA ALA A 275 -9.37 20.61 -1.19
C ALA A 275 -10.56 21.48 -1.64
N GLU A 276 -10.30 22.73 -2.02
CA GLU A 276 -11.29 23.65 -2.61
C GLU A 276 -11.86 23.11 -3.93
N LEU A 277 -11.02 22.60 -4.84
CA LEU A 277 -11.46 21.98 -6.09
C LEU A 277 -12.47 20.85 -5.82
N LEU A 278 -12.14 19.92 -4.92
CA LEU A 278 -12.98 18.76 -4.64
C LEU A 278 -14.29 19.15 -3.95
N LEU A 279 -14.24 20.10 -3.01
CA LEU A 279 -15.39 20.50 -2.21
C LEU A 279 -16.31 21.49 -2.93
N LEU A 280 -15.73 22.53 -3.55
CA LEU A 280 -16.43 23.70 -4.09
C LEU A 280 -16.51 23.67 -5.63
N GLY A 281 -15.55 23.02 -6.30
CA GLY A 281 -15.50 22.92 -7.75
C GLY A 281 -14.73 24.05 -8.44
N ASN A 282 -14.29 23.79 -9.67
CA ASN A 282 -13.66 24.77 -10.56
C ASN A 282 -13.92 24.33 -12.01
N GLU A 283 -14.87 24.97 -12.69
CA GLU A 283 -15.30 24.59 -14.05
C GLU A 283 -14.16 24.55 -15.07
N SER A 284 -13.12 25.37 -14.90
CA SER A 284 -11.98 25.40 -15.81
C SER A 284 -11.09 24.17 -15.69
N VAL A 285 -11.04 23.55 -14.50
CA VAL A 285 -10.17 22.40 -14.18
C VAL A 285 -10.94 21.09 -14.15
N LEU A 286 -12.07 21.06 -13.46
CA LEU A 286 -12.92 19.89 -13.36
C LEU A 286 -14.40 20.34 -13.37
N PRO A 287 -15.10 20.16 -14.51
CA PRO A 287 -16.51 20.50 -14.61
C PRO A 287 -17.33 19.84 -13.50
N GLU A 288 -18.40 20.49 -13.04
CA GLU A 288 -19.19 20.02 -11.91
C GLU A 288 -19.70 18.59 -12.10
N SER A 289 -20.14 18.23 -13.31
CA SER A 289 -20.59 16.86 -13.64
C SER A 289 -19.51 15.81 -13.41
N ALA A 290 -18.26 16.10 -13.81
CA ALA A 290 -17.12 15.21 -13.65
C ALA A 290 -16.66 15.12 -12.19
N ARG A 291 -16.69 16.24 -11.47
CA ARG A 291 -16.43 16.27 -10.03
C ARG A 291 -17.44 15.43 -9.26
N LEU A 292 -18.73 15.56 -9.58
CA LEU A 292 -19.78 14.75 -8.96
C LEU A 292 -19.64 13.27 -9.33
N ALA A 293 -19.28 12.94 -10.57
CA ALA A 293 -19.00 11.56 -10.96
C ALA A 293 -17.83 10.97 -10.16
N LEU A 294 -16.73 11.73 -10.00
CA LEU A 294 -15.60 11.35 -9.15
C LEU A 294 -16.07 11.02 -7.74
N LEU A 295 -16.78 11.94 -7.08
CA LEU A 295 -17.26 11.72 -5.72
C LEU A 295 -18.23 10.52 -5.65
N GLN A 296 -19.16 10.41 -6.60
CA GLN A 296 -20.17 9.33 -6.62
C GLN A 296 -19.56 7.95 -6.80
N ASP A 297 -18.58 7.78 -7.68
CA ASP A 297 -17.98 6.46 -7.92
C ASP A 297 -17.19 5.99 -6.71
N HIS A 298 -16.54 6.91 -5.97
CA HIS A 298 -15.91 6.58 -4.69
C HIS A 298 -16.96 6.22 -3.61
N PHE A 299 -18.12 6.89 -3.59
CA PHE A 299 -19.25 6.53 -2.72
C PHE A 299 -19.87 5.15 -3.04
N LYS A 300 -20.10 4.85 -4.33
CA LYS A 300 -20.77 3.61 -4.77
C LYS A 300 -19.98 2.35 -4.49
N ASN A 301 -18.65 2.45 -4.39
CA ASN A 301 -17.81 1.32 -4.04
C ASN A 301 -18.00 0.81 -2.60
N GLY A 302 -18.83 1.48 -1.78
CA GLY A 302 -19.45 0.90 -0.59
C GLY A 302 -19.00 1.49 0.74
N SER A 303 -19.90 1.43 1.73
CA SER A 303 -19.82 2.06 3.06
C SER A 303 -18.72 1.53 4.01
N PHE A 304 -17.72 0.79 3.51
CA PHE A 304 -16.53 0.34 4.26
C PHE A 304 -15.27 0.25 3.39
N THR A 305 -15.33 0.70 2.13
CA THR A 305 -14.32 0.39 1.13
C THR A 305 -13.48 1.64 0.86
N VAL A 306 -12.17 1.53 1.05
CA VAL A 306 -11.21 2.44 0.42
C VAL A 306 -11.40 2.24 -1.08
N SER A 307 -11.69 3.27 -1.85
CA SER A 307 -11.54 3.23 -3.30
C SER A 307 -10.29 4.02 -3.62
N ALA A 308 -9.28 3.35 -4.16
CA ALA A 308 -8.22 4.06 -4.87
C ALA A 308 -8.87 4.97 -5.96
N PRO A 309 -8.24 6.08 -6.37
CA PRO A 309 -7.26 6.81 -5.59
C PRO A 309 -7.86 7.21 -4.23
N ALA A 310 -7.17 6.83 -3.17
CA ALA A 310 -7.65 6.21 -1.93
C ALA A 310 -8.63 7.02 -1.05
N MET A 311 -9.79 7.43 -1.55
CA MET A 311 -10.82 8.01 -0.68
C MET A 311 -11.52 6.90 0.11
N ALA A 312 -11.20 6.79 1.39
CA ALA A 312 -11.99 6.07 2.37
C ALA A 312 -13.30 6.81 2.58
N VAL A 313 -14.43 6.11 2.62
CA VAL A 313 -15.76 6.69 2.87
C VAL A 313 -16.22 6.31 4.29
N ARG A 314 -16.65 7.31 5.07
CA ARG A 314 -17.12 7.17 6.46
C ARG A 314 -18.34 8.07 6.69
N GLY A 315 -19.53 7.49 6.57
CA GLY A 315 -20.77 8.27 6.56
C GLY A 315 -20.86 9.13 5.30
N ALA A 316 -21.06 10.44 5.46
CA ALA A 316 -21.03 11.41 4.35
C ALA A 316 -19.62 11.96 4.05
N ALA A 317 -18.62 11.63 4.90
CA ALA A 317 -17.25 12.09 4.71
C ALA A 317 -16.44 11.10 3.87
N MET A 318 -15.46 11.64 3.15
CA MET A 318 -14.52 10.86 2.38
C MET A 318 -13.14 11.49 2.36
N GLY A 319 -12.07 10.68 2.35
CA GLY A 319 -10.72 11.22 2.39
C GLY A 319 -9.61 10.19 2.28
N VAL A 320 -8.39 10.69 2.09
CA VAL A 320 -7.16 9.89 1.98
C VAL A 320 -6.31 10.16 3.21
N ASP A 321 -5.85 9.10 3.86
CA ASP A 321 -4.76 9.15 4.84
C ASP A 321 -3.53 8.49 4.21
N ALA A 322 -2.44 9.23 4.11
CA ALA A 322 -1.22 8.83 3.44
C ALA A 322 -0.01 8.88 4.39
N LYS A 323 0.93 7.96 4.16
CA LYS A 323 2.19 7.90 4.89
C LYS A 323 3.34 7.61 3.93
N THR A 324 4.49 8.22 4.17
CA THR A 324 5.77 7.82 3.59
C THR A 324 6.70 7.35 4.71
N LEU A 325 7.99 7.15 4.41
CA LEU A 325 8.96 6.70 5.41
C LEU A 325 9.10 7.64 6.61
N SER A 326 8.93 8.94 6.40
CA SER A 326 9.19 9.98 7.41
C SER A 326 8.16 11.12 7.40
N TYR A 327 7.07 10.99 6.64
CA TYR A 327 6.03 12.00 6.51
C TYR A 327 4.65 11.36 6.56
N SER A 328 3.64 12.14 6.91
CA SER A 328 2.26 11.74 6.79
C SER A 328 1.40 12.91 6.32
N ALA A 329 0.36 12.60 5.57
CA ALA A 329 -0.57 13.56 5.02
C ALA A 329 -1.99 13.02 5.11
N SER A 330 -2.97 13.88 5.33
CA SER A 330 -4.38 13.52 5.35
C SER A 330 -5.20 14.61 4.70
N LEU A 331 -6.20 14.24 3.90
CA LEU A 331 -7.19 15.15 3.32
C LEU A 331 -8.56 14.47 3.35
N TRP A 332 -9.51 15.09 4.04
CA TRP A 332 -10.89 14.63 4.13
C TRP A 332 -11.85 15.74 3.74
N LEU A 333 -13.02 15.37 3.22
CA LEU A 333 -14.12 16.27 2.96
C LEU A 333 -15.48 15.62 3.23
N ASP A 334 -16.45 16.44 3.61
CA ASP A 334 -17.88 16.11 3.63
C ASP A 334 -18.59 17.07 2.66
N PRO A 335 -18.97 16.60 1.46
CA PRO A 335 -19.68 17.41 0.47
C PRO A 335 -21.04 17.95 0.95
N VAL A 336 -21.70 17.24 1.88
CA VAL A 336 -23.03 17.57 2.41
C VAL A 336 -22.91 18.71 3.41
N GLN A 337 -21.97 18.63 4.34
CA GLN A 337 -21.69 19.69 5.30
C GLN A 337 -20.91 20.87 4.69
N GLY A 338 -20.27 20.66 3.54
CA GLY A 338 -19.51 21.71 2.86
C GLY A 338 -18.22 22.05 3.59
N ILE A 339 -17.54 21.04 4.16
CA ILE A 339 -16.26 21.17 4.85
C ILE A 339 -15.22 20.22 4.24
N ALA A 340 -13.98 20.69 4.12
CA ALA A 340 -12.80 19.87 3.85
C ALA A 340 -11.68 20.28 4.79
N ALA A 341 -10.81 19.35 5.14
CA ALA A 341 -9.66 19.62 5.99
C ALA A 341 -8.47 18.78 5.55
N ALA A 342 -7.26 19.30 5.74
CA ALA A 342 -6.03 18.58 5.48
C ALA A 342 -5.01 18.80 6.58
N VAL A 343 -4.12 17.82 6.77
CA VAL A 343 -2.96 17.92 7.66
C VAL A 343 -1.76 17.32 6.97
N LEU A 344 -0.63 18.02 6.96
CA LEU A 344 0.67 17.53 6.49
C LEU A 344 1.65 17.54 7.66
N THR A 345 2.42 16.49 7.87
CA THR A 345 3.39 16.41 8.97
C THR A 345 4.73 15.82 8.54
N ASN A 346 5.80 16.22 9.23
CA ASN A 346 7.16 15.74 9.00
C ASN A 346 7.54 14.52 9.88
N VAL A 347 6.57 13.64 10.13
CA VAL A 347 6.74 12.34 10.78
C VAL A 347 5.72 11.34 10.21
N ALA A 348 6.10 10.07 10.07
CA ALA A 348 5.22 9.04 9.49
C ALA A 348 4.06 8.66 10.42
N GLU A 349 4.28 8.68 11.73
CA GLU A 349 3.28 8.36 12.75
C GLU A 349 2.95 9.61 13.57
N SER A 350 1.85 10.28 13.21
CA SER A 350 1.33 11.45 13.91
C SER A 350 -0.15 11.24 14.22
N GLY A 351 -0.57 11.57 15.45
CA GLY A 351 -1.98 11.59 15.80
C GLY A 351 -2.77 12.73 15.15
N LEU A 352 -2.09 13.80 14.67
CA LEU A 352 -2.76 14.91 13.97
C LEU A 352 -3.39 14.49 12.63
N VAL A 353 -2.95 13.39 12.04
CA VAL A 353 -3.51 12.84 10.80
C VAL A 353 -5.00 12.46 10.97
N ALA A 354 -5.48 12.22 12.21
CA ALA A 354 -6.89 11.96 12.48
C ALA A 354 -7.77 13.22 12.52
N LEU A 355 -7.17 14.42 12.58
CA LEU A 355 -7.90 15.68 12.70
C LEU A 355 -8.83 15.95 11.49
N PRO A 356 -8.40 15.82 10.22
CA PRO A 356 -9.27 16.03 9.07
C PRO A 356 -10.54 15.18 9.09
N ALA A 357 -10.40 13.88 9.36
CA ALA A 357 -11.51 12.96 9.49
C ALA A 357 -12.47 13.40 10.61
N THR A 358 -11.93 13.82 11.74
CA THR A 358 -12.72 14.31 12.89
C THR A 358 -13.52 15.56 12.53
N LEU A 359 -12.89 16.54 11.87
CA LEU A 359 -13.54 17.79 11.46
C LEU A 359 -14.64 17.56 10.42
N CYS A 360 -14.45 16.59 9.51
CA CYS A 360 -15.46 16.23 8.51
C CYS A 360 -16.57 15.32 9.07
N GLY A 361 -16.55 15.01 10.37
CA GLY A 361 -17.55 14.12 10.98
C GLY A 361 -17.46 12.69 10.46
N ALA A 362 -16.29 12.26 9.97
CA ALA A 362 -16.04 10.93 9.46
C ALA A 362 -16.19 9.88 10.57
N ARG A 363 -17.40 9.34 10.70
CA ARG A 363 -17.72 8.26 11.63
C ARG A 363 -17.76 6.97 10.86
N VAL A 364 -17.09 5.95 11.36
CA VAL A 364 -17.28 4.59 10.87
C VAL A 364 -18.75 4.25 11.07
N GLY A 365 -19.47 4.02 9.97
CA GLY A 365 -20.91 3.80 10.00
C GLY A 365 -21.23 2.64 10.93
N VAL A 366 -22.04 2.91 11.94
CA VAL A 366 -22.63 1.84 12.75
C VAL A 366 -23.82 1.33 11.95
N LEU A 367 -23.60 0.20 11.26
CA LEU A 367 -24.55 -0.63 10.50
C LEU A 367 -24.69 -0.27 9.00
N PRO A 368 -24.73 -1.29 8.10
CA PRO A 368 -25.21 -1.08 6.74
C PRO A 368 -26.70 -0.69 6.77
N GLU A 369 -27.09 0.29 5.96
CA GLU A 369 -28.50 0.57 5.71
C GLU A 369 -29.17 -0.70 5.15
N GLY A 370 -30.17 -1.23 5.85
CA GLY A 370 -30.89 -2.44 5.43
C GLY A 370 -30.61 -3.73 6.22
N ASP A 371 -30.23 -3.65 7.51
CA ASP A 371 -30.20 -4.85 8.38
C ASP A 371 -31.58 -5.53 8.38
N ASP A 372 -31.65 -6.72 7.79
CA ASP A 372 -32.84 -7.58 7.77
C ASP A 372 -32.98 -8.39 9.07
N GLY A 373 -32.12 -8.11 10.07
CA GLY A 373 -32.04 -8.80 11.34
C GLY A 373 -31.38 -10.17 11.25
N ARG A 374 -30.93 -10.60 10.07
CA ARG A 374 -30.25 -11.89 9.92
C ARG A 374 -28.83 -11.81 10.45
N ARG A 375 -28.39 -12.90 11.04
CA ARG A 375 -27.03 -13.10 11.54
C ARG A 375 -26.46 -14.33 10.84
N ILE A 376 -25.15 -14.34 10.63
CA ILE A 376 -24.49 -15.44 9.93
C ILE A 376 -23.91 -16.38 10.99
N ASP A 377 -23.84 -17.66 10.69
CA ASP A 377 -23.14 -18.57 11.57
C ASP A 377 -21.64 -18.28 11.51
N VAL A 378 -21.12 -17.66 12.57
CA VAL A 378 -19.73 -17.27 12.72
C VAL A 378 -18.78 -18.48 12.73
N SER A 379 -19.27 -19.69 12.99
CA SER A 379 -18.47 -20.90 12.99
C SER A 379 -17.76 -21.15 11.65
N HIS A 380 -18.39 -20.74 10.55
CA HIS A 380 -17.86 -20.84 9.19
C HIS A 380 -16.76 -19.82 8.87
N LEU A 381 -16.61 -18.78 9.72
CA LEU A 381 -15.57 -17.77 9.54
C LEU A 381 -14.20 -18.23 10.03
N LYS A 382 -14.13 -19.28 10.85
CA LYS A 382 -12.88 -19.74 11.44
C LYS A 382 -11.89 -20.19 10.36
N GLY A 383 -10.71 -19.57 10.33
CA GLY A 383 -9.71 -19.91 9.33
C GLY A 383 -8.51 -18.98 9.31
N GLU A 384 -7.64 -19.23 8.34
CA GLU A 384 -6.54 -18.33 7.98
C GLU A 384 -6.93 -17.56 6.72
N TYR A 385 -6.58 -16.28 6.70
CA TYR A 385 -6.98 -15.33 5.68
C TYR A 385 -5.76 -14.60 5.15
N LEU A 386 -5.64 -14.54 3.83
CA LEU A 386 -4.56 -13.88 3.13
C LEU A 386 -5.08 -12.57 2.51
N PRO A 387 -4.38 -11.44 2.66
CA PRO A 387 -4.71 -10.22 1.94
C PRO A 387 -4.77 -10.46 0.44
N LEU A 388 -5.75 -9.87 -0.26
CA LEU A 388 -5.81 -9.94 -1.73
C LEU A 388 -4.62 -9.25 -2.41
N SER A 389 -4.07 -8.25 -1.74
CA SER A 389 -2.85 -7.56 -2.16
C SER A 389 -1.58 -8.38 -1.89
N ALA A 390 -1.66 -9.55 -1.25
CA ALA A 390 -0.48 -10.37 -0.98
C ALA A 390 0.06 -11.00 -2.26
N GLU A 391 1.36 -10.84 -2.51
CA GLU A 391 2.04 -11.44 -3.64
C GLU A 391 2.22 -12.95 -3.42
N SER A 392 1.49 -13.76 -4.18
CA SER A 392 1.44 -15.21 -4.00
C SER A 392 2.24 -15.99 -5.05
N HIS A 393 2.85 -15.29 -6.02
CA HIS A 393 3.45 -15.90 -7.20
C HIS A 393 4.98 -15.82 -7.29
N SER A 394 5.67 -15.18 -6.34
CA SER A 394 7.13 -15.21 -6.23
C SER A 394 7.59 -15.80 -4.90
N PHE A 395 8.83 -16.27 -4.86
CA PHE A 395 9.45 -16.79 -3.63
C PHE A 395 9.40 -15.75 -2.49
N VAL A 396 9.87 -14.54 -2.78
CA VAL A 396 9.97 -13.45 -1.79
C VAL A 396 8.57 -12.98 -1.39
N GLY A 397 7.66 -12.86 -2.37
CA GLY A 397 6.24 -12.55 -2.12
C GLY A 397 5.60 -13.56 -1.17
N LYS A 398 5.76 -14.87 -1.41
CA LYS A 398 5.23 -15.93 -0.53
C LYS A 398 5.82 -15.86 0.87
N LEU A 399 7.11 -15.57 0.99
CA LEU A 399 7.78 -15.45 2.29
C LEU A 399 7.27 -14.23 3.06
N ALA A 400 7.15 -13.08 2.41
CA ALA A 400 6.62 -11.84 2.99
C ALA A 400 5.14 -11.99 3.40
N SER A 401 4.33 -12.53 2.49
CA SER A 401 2.90 -12.75 2.67
C SER A 401 2.57 -13.63 3.88
N LYS A 402 3.47 -14.56 4.26
CA LYS A 402 3.30 -15.41 5.45
C LYS A 402 3.16 -14.62 6.75
N ASN A 403 3.78 -13.45 6.83
CA ASN A 403 3.69 -12.57 7.99
C ASN A 403 2.39 -11.76 8.01
N SER A 404 1.72 -11.64 6.86
CA SER A 404 0.45 -10.91 6.69
C SER A 404 -0.79 -11.81 6.74
N ILE A 405 -0.62 -13.12 6.92
CA ILE A 405 -1.74 -14.04 7.13
C ILE A 405 -2.36 -13.76 8.49
N GLU A 406 -3.63 -13.36 8.46
CA GLU A 406 -4.44 -13.15 9.65
C GLU A 406 -5.25 -14.40 9.99
N ARG A 407 -5.38 -14.67 11.29
CA ARG A 407 -6.16 -15.80 11.78
C ARG A 407 -7.42 -15.30 12.43
N LEU A 408 -8.55 -15.82 11.94
CA LEU A 408 -9.86 -15.58 12.55
C LEU A 408 -10.21 -16.77 13.44
N GLU A 409 -10.37 -16.49 14.73
CA GLU A 409 -10.83 -17.45 15.71
C GLU A 409 -12.26 -17.14 16.16
N VAL A 410 -12.99 -18.16 16.60
CA VAL A 410 -14.36 -18.02 17.09
C VAL A 410 -14.37 -18.41 18.56
N THR A 411 -14.89 -17.53 19.41
CA THR A 411 -15.02 -17.78 20.85
C THR A 411 -16.26 -18.63 21.13
N PRO A 412 -16.33 -19.30 22.30
CA PRO A 412 -17.51 -20.06 22.70
C PRO A 412 -18.79 -19.22 22.77
N ASP A 413 -18.65 -17.91 23.02
CA ASP A 413 -19.76 -16.96 23.16
C ASP A 413 -20.26 -16.44 21.79
N GLY A 414 -19.72 -16.94 20.67
CA GLY A 414 -20.09 -16.53 19.32
C GLY A 414 -19.47 -15.22 18.86
N HIS A 415 -18.44 -14.73 19.56
CA HIS A 415 -17.62 -13.60 19.08
C HIS A 415 -16.50 -14.13 18.17
N ILE A 416 -15.92 -13.24 17.39
CA ILE A 416 -14.74 -13.53 16.58
C ILE A 416 -13.53 -12.77 17.12
N ILE A 417 -12.34 -13.35 16.97
CA ILE A 417 -11.07 -12.68 17.22
C ILE A 417 -10.38 -12.48 15.88
N PHE A 418 -10.09 -11.23 15.54
CA PHE A 418 -9.44 -10.83 14.29
C PHE A 418 -8.51 -9.63 14.56
N GLU A 419 -7.27 -9.66 14.05
CA GLU A 419 -6.23 -8.66 14.33
C GLU A 419 -6.03 -8.38 15.85
N GLY A 420 -6.17 -9.41 16.68
CA GLY A 420 -6.06 -9.30 18.14
C GLY A 420 -7.24 -8.59 18.84
N LYS A 421 -8.27 -8.17 18.10
CA LYS A 421 -9.50 -7.56 18.64
C LYS A 421 -10.62 -8.58 18.74
N THR A 422 -11.45 -8.45 19.78
CA THR A 422 -12.66 -9.26 19.92
C THR A 422 -13.83 -8.51 19.30
N LEU A 423 -14.45 -9.09 18.28
CA LEU A 423 -15.54 -8.49 17.54
C LEU A 423 -16.83 -9.30 17.73
N TYR A 424 -17.96 -8.60 17.81
CA TYR A 424 -19.30 -9.18 17.89
C TYR A 424 -20.12 -8.78 16.67
N GLN A 425 -21.03 -9.67 16.25
CA GLN A 425 -21.82 -9.43 15.05
C GLN A 425 -22.93 -8.40 15.32
N VAL A 426 -22.88 -7.26 14.61
CA VAL A 426 -23.88 -6.18 14.73
C VAL A 426 -24.94 -6.23 13.64
N ALA A 427 -24.61 -6.72 12.45
CA ALA A 427 -25.53 -6.92 11.33
C ALA A 427 -25.12 -8.15 10.51
N ASN A 428 -25.89 -8.51 9.49
CA ASN A 428 -25.54 -9.59 8.57
C ASN A 428 -24.12 -9.40 7.98
N GLY A 429 -23.18 -10.27 8.38
CA GLY A 429 -21.77 -10.18 8.03
C GLY A 429 -20.97 -9.00 8.62
N ALA A 430 -21.54 -8.12 9.43
CA ALA A 430 -20.83 -6.95 9.97
C ALA A 430 -20.43 -7.16 11.45
N PHE A 431 -19.18 -6.85 11.79
CA PHE A 431 -18.60 -7.10 13.11
C PHE A 431 -18.01 -5.84 13.72
N ALA A 432 -18.45 -5.51 14.93
CA ALA A 432 -17.95 -4.39 15.70
C ALA A 432 -17.04 -4.82 16.84
N ASP A 433 -16.04 -3.99 17.13
CA ASP A 433 -15.16 -4.20 18.27
C ASP A 433 -15.93 -4.05 19.58
N VAL A 434 -15.73 -4.99 20.50
CA VAL A 434 -16.41 -5.01 21.80
C VAL A 434 -16.02 -3.79 22.64
N GLN A 435 -14.79 -3.27 22.51
CA GLN A 435 -14.33 -2.13 23.31
C GLN A 435 -14.87 -0.79 22.80
N SER A 436 -14.73 -0.54 21.49
CA SER A 436 -15.10 0.74 20.88
C SER A 436 -16.53 0.80 20.34
N GLY A 437 -17.17 -0.34 20.11
CA GLY A 437 -18.47 -0.42 19.42
C GLY A 437 -18.41 -0.10 17.92
N VAL A 438 -17.21 0.10 17.37
CA VAL A 438 -16.99 0.48 15.98
C VAL A 438 -16.94 -0.75 15.08
N VAL A 439 -17.63 -0.72 13.93
CA VAL A 439 -17.56 -1.79 12.92
C VAL A 439 -16.17 -1.82 12.30
N LEU A 440 -15.46 -2.93 12.46
CA LEU A 440 -14.09 -3.08 11.95
C LEU A 440 -13.96 -4.09 10.82
N LEU A 441 -14.94 -4.99 10.66
CA LEU A 441 -14.86 -6.10 9.72
C LEU A 441 -16.24 -6.37 9.09
N GLN A 442 -16.25 -6.56 7.78
CA GLN A 442 -17.41 -6.99 7.00
C GLN A 442 -17.06 -8.29 6.27
N ALA A 443 -17.81 -9.35 6.50
CA ALA A 443 -17.74 -10.61 5.78
C ALA A 443 -18.74 -10.61 4.62
N GLN A 444 -18.23 -10.86 3.41
CA GLN A 444 -19.04 -11.16 2.24
C GLN A 444 -19.08 -12.67 2.02
N LEU A 445 -20.29 -13.21 1.92
CA LEU A 445 -20.52 -14.63 1.68
C LEU A 445 -20.80 -14.88 0.19
N ASP A 446 -20.38 -16.02 -0.33
CA ASP A 446 -20.76 -16.50 -1.65
C ASP A 446 -22.22 -16.98 -1.67
N GLY A 447 -22.74 -17.32 -2.86
CA GLY A 447 -24.10 -17.85 -3.03
C GLY A 447 -24.34 -19.20 -2.32
N ALA A 448 -23.31 -19.84 -1.78
CA ALA A 448 -23.37 -21.06 -1.00
C ALA A 448 -23.20 -20.82 0.53
N GLY A 449 -23.09 -19.56 0.96
CA GLY A 449 -22.96 -19.17 2.36
C GLY A 449 -21.55 -19.34 2.95
N LYS A 450 -20.52 -19.58 2.14
CA LYS A 450 -19.11 -19.57 2.58
C LYS A 450 -18.51 -18.19 2.47
N VAL A 451 -17.48 -17.90 3.28
CA VAL A 451 -16.75 -16.64 3.19
C VAL A 451 -16.04 -16.54 1.85
N ALA A 452 -16.45 -15.55 1.05
CA ALA A 452 -15.75 -15.17 -0.17
C ALA A 452 -14.66 -14.14 0.17
N LEU A 453 -15.00 -13.14 0.99
CA LEU A 453 -14.14 -12.02 1.31
C LEU A 453 -14.36 -11.52 2.74
N LEU A 454 -13.29 -11.08 3.39
CA LEU A 454 -13.37 -10.21 4.57
C LEU A 454 -12.82 -8.83 4.20
N LEU A 455 -13.54 -7.78 4.55
CA LEU A 455 -13.14 -6.39 4.33
C LEU A 455 -12.99 -5.70 5.67
N THR A 456 -11.84 -5.10 5.92
CA THR A 456 -11.60 -4.31 7.14
C THR A 456 -12.01 -2.86 6.93
N ALA A 457 -12.31 -2.15 8.03
CA ALA A 457 -12.60 -0.71 7.99
C ALA A 457 -11.43 0.16 7.48
N ASN A 458 -10.23 -0.39 7.43
CA ASN A 458 -9.04 0.25 6.84
C ASN A 458 -8.85 -0.08 5.36
N GLY A 459 -9.83 -0.76 4.73
CA GLY A 459 -9.81 -1.09 3.31
C GLY A 459 -8.96 -2.29 2.91
N VAL A 460 -8.46 -3.08 3.87
CA VAL A 460 -7.75 -4.32 3.54
C VAL A 460 -8.79 -5.41 3.29
N ALA A 461 -8.73 -6.00 2.10
CA ALA A 461 -9.56 -7.12 1.70
C ALA A 461 -8.77 -8.43 1.82
N TYR A 462 -9.37 -9.44 2.42
CA TYR A 462 -8.79 -10.75 2.63
C TYR A 462 -9.63 -11.85 1.98
N ARG A 463 -8.94 -12.84 1.42
CA ARG A 463 -9.53 -14.10 0.97
C ARG A 463 -9.16 -15.24 1.92
N PRO A 464 -9.95 -16.32 2.00
CA PRO A 464 -9.52 -17.54 2.67
C PRO A 464 -8.17 -18.03 2.10
N ALA A 465 -7.22 -18.36 2.97
CA ALA A 465 -5.94 -18.91 2.57
C ALA A 465 -6.12 -20.36 2.08
N GLY A 466 -5.46 -20.71 0.97
CA GLY A 466 -5.42 -22.09 0.50
C GLY A 466 -4.66 -23.00 1.46
N PHE A 467 -4.90 -24.31 1.41
CA PHE A 467 -4.24 -25.27 2.31
C PHE A 467 -2.71 -25.17 2.32
N LEU A 468 -2.09 -24.98 1.15
CA LEU A 468 -0.64 -24.84 1.02
C LEU A 468 -0.11 -23.46 1.46
N GLU A 469 -0.95 -22.43 1.34
CA GLU A 469 -0.62 -21.05 1.71
C GLU A 469 -0.69 -20.83 3.22
N GLY A 470 -1.46 -21.66 3.92
CA GLY A 470 -1.65 -21.56 5.36
C GLY A 470 -0.33 -21.49 6.13
N LYS A 471 -0.28 -20.67 7.17
CA LYS A 471 0.94 -20.26 7.87
C LYS A 471 1.72 -21.47 8.38
N THR A 472 1.04 -22.45 8.95
CA THR A 472 1.66 -23.69 9.44
C THR A 472 2.20 -24.56 8.31
N VAL A 473 1.41 -24.82 7.29
CA VAL A 473 1.77 -25.71 6.16
C VAL A 473 2.91 -25.09 5.35
N SER A 474 2.78 -23.82 4.99
CA SER A 474 3.83 -23.06 4.29
C SER A 474 5.14 -23.07 5.09
N THR A 475 5.10 -22.82 6.41
CA THR A 475 6.30 -22.88 7.26
C THR A 475 6.93 -24.28 7.28
N LEU A 476 6.12 -25.33 7.34
CA LEU A 476 6.61 -26.71 7.29
C LEU A 476 7.29 -27.00 5.95
N LEU A 477 6.64 -26.66 4.83
CA LEU A 477 7.18 -26.85 3.48
C LEU A 477 8.50 -26.10 3.28
N PHE A 478 8.63 -24.90 3.85
CA PHE A 478 9.87 -24.12 3.84
C PHE A 478 11.01 -24.88 4.55
N TRP A 479 10.78 -25.36 5.78
CA TRP A 479 11.81 -26.07 6.52
C TRP A 479 12.13 -27.44 5.94
N VAL A 480 11.16 -28.12 5.33
CA VAL A 480 11.40 -29.36 4.57
C VAL A 480 12.31 -29.07 3.38
N LEU A 481 12.09 -27.98 2.64
CA LEU A 481 12.96 -27.56 1.53
C LEU A 481 14.39 -27.27 2.01
N VAL A 482 14.55 -26.55 3.13
CA VAL A 482 15.87 -26.27 3.73
C VAL A 482 16.58 -27.57 4.13
N ALA A 483 15.90 -28.45 4.87
CA ALA A 483 16.47 -29.70 5.34
C ALA A 483 16.87 -30.63 4.18
N LEU A 484 16.02 -30.71 3.14
CA LEU A 484 16.29 -31.51 1.96
C LEU A 484 17.47 -30.96 1.16
N SER A 485 17.59 -29.63 1.05
CA SER A 485 18.75 -28.98 0.41
C SER A 485 20.05 -29.29 1.16
N ILE A 486 20.06 -29.18 2.49
CA ILE A 486 21.23 -29.53 3.31
C ILE A 486 21.59 -31.01 3.14
N LEU A 487 20.60 -31.91 3.20
CA LEU A 487 20.81 -33.34 3.04
C LEU A 487 21.44 -33.67 1.68
N LEU A 488 20.89 -33.12 0.59
CA LEU A 488 21.40 -33.36 -0.77
C LEU A 488 22.80 -32.78 -0.98
N LEU A 489 23.09 -31.62 -0.38
CA LEU A 489 24.43 -31.04 -0.38
C LEU A 489 25.44 -31.96 0.33
N VAL A 490 25.11 -32.42 1.54
CA VAL A 490 25.98 -33.33 2.31
C VAL A 490 26.19 -34.65 1.58
N LEU A 491 25.13 -35.24 1.02
CA LEU A 491 25.22 -36.48 0.25
C LEU A 491 26.09 -36.31 -1.00
N GLY A 492 25.94 -35.22 -1.75
CA GLY A 492 26.76 -34.98 -2.93
C GLY A 492 28.24 -34.76 -2.61
N VAL A 493 28.55 -34.07 -1.51
CA VAL A 493 29.93 -33.92 -1.01
C VAL A 493 30.49 -35.27 -0.54
N ALA A 494 29.70 -36.07 0.19
CA ALA A 494 30.12 -37.39 0.65
C ALA A 494 30.41 -38.35 -0.52
N GLU A 495 29.57 -38.36 -1.55
CA GLU A 495 29.78 -39.14 -2.78
C GLU A 495 31.00 -38.66 -3.57
N LEU A 496 31.28 -37.35 -3.59
CA LEU A 496 32.51 -36.81 -4.17
C LEU A 496 33.76 -37.30 -3.42
N ILE A 497 33.74 -37.27 -2.08
CA ILE A 497 34.84 -37.78 -1.25
C ILE A 497 35.01 -39.29 -1.47
N HIS A 498 33.91 -40.04 -1.50
CA HIS A 498 33.93 -41.49 -1.72
C HIS A 498 34.54 -41.87 -3.08
N TYR A 499 34.14 -41.15 -4.14
CA TYR A 499 34.71 -41.32 -5.47
C TYR A 499 36.21 -41.00 -5.47
N LEU A 500 36.64 -39.86 -4.90
CA LEU A 500 38.06 -39.47 -4.87
C LEU A 500 38.91 -40.51 -4.13
N ALA A 501 38.39 -41.10 -3.06
CA ALA A 501 39.05 -42.16 -2.30
C ALA A 501 39.17 -43.49 -3.08
N ARG A 502 38.23 -43.78 -3.99
CA ARG A 502 38.15 -45.07 -4.72
C ARG A 502 38.42 -44.96 -6.22
N ARG A 503 38.83 -43.80 -6.74
CA ARG A 503 38.98 -43.57 -8.20
C ARG A 503 40.00 -44.48 -8.90
N TYR A 504 40.88 -45.13 -8.14
CA TYR A 504 41.86 -46.09 -8.65
C TYR A 504 41.51 -47.55 -8.32
N ASP A 505 40.37 -47.80 -7.68
CA ASP A 505 39.88 -49.13 -7.35
C ASP A 505 39.13 -49.72 -8.57
N PRO A 506 39.59 -50.85 -9.14
CA PRO A 506 38.95 -51.48 -10.30
C PRO A 506 37.54 -52.02 -9.99
N GLU A 507 37.16 -52.22 -8.73
CA GLU A 507 35.82 -52.66 -8.33
C GLU A 507 34.86 -51.49 -8.05
N ALA A 508 35.31 -50.24 -8.20
CA ALA A 508 34.48 -49.07 -7.93
C ALA A 508 33.29 -48.96 -8.91
N PRO A 509 32.12 -48.48 -8.43
CA PRO A 509 31.00 -48.13 -9.29
C PRO A 509 31.42 -47.18 -10.42
N ALA A 510 30.81 -47.32 -11.59
CA ALA A 510 31.09 -46.41 -12.70
C ALA A 510 30.72 -44.95 -12.34
N LEU A 511 31.44 -43.99 -12.92
CA LEU A 511 31.25 -42.55 -12.69
C LEU A 511 29.78 -42.10 -12.79
N ILE A 512 29.02 -42.73 -13.69
CA ILE A 512 27.61 -42.43 -13.96
C ILE A 512 26.70 -42.58 -12.73
N PHE A 513 27.10 -43.38 -11.74
CA PHE A 513 26.35 -43.57 -10.49
C PHE A 513 26.57 -42.43 -9.48
N TYR A 514 27.63 -41.63 -9.63
CA TYR A 514 27.95 -40.48 -8.77
C TYR A 514 27.43 -39.14 -9.32
N LEU A 515 27.27 -39.04 -10.65
CA LEU A 515 26.82 -37.82 -11.34
C LEU A 515 25.52 -37.20 -10.77
N PRO A 516 24.46 -37.98 -10.45
CA PRO A 516 23.24 -37.41 -9.86
C PRO A 516 23.50 -36.62 -8.57
N ALA A 517 24.29 -37.18 -7.65
CA ALA A 517 24.58 -36.56 -6.37
C ALA A 517 25.44 -35.29 -6.53
N TRP A 518 26.38 -35.31 -7.47
CA TRP A 518 27.25 -34.17 -7.77
C TRP A 518 26.55 -33.00 -8.45
N ILE A 519 25.42 -33.24 -9.13
CA ILE A 519 24.60 -32.15 -9.71
C ILE A 519 23.57 -31.66 -8.69
N CYS A 520 23.05 -32.54 -7.83
CA CYS A 520 22.15 -32.15 -6.75
C CYS A 520 22.82 -31.25 -5.70
N ALA A 521 24.12 -31.46 -5.41
CA ALA A 521 24.86 -30.64 -4.47
C ALA A 521 24.95 -29.15 -4.86
N PRO A 522 25.43 -28.75 -6.06
CA PRO A 522 25.42 -27.36 -6.47
C PRO A 522 23.99 -26.83 -6.57
N MET A 523 23.02 -27.59 -7.11
CA MET A 523 21.62 -27.17 -7.12
C MET A 523 21.13 -26.79 -5.71
N SER A 524 21.49 -27.60 -4.71
CA SER A 524 21.12 -27.38 -3.31
C SER A 524 21.84 -26.20 -2.66
N LEU A 525 23.10 -25.97 -3.03
CA LEU A 525 23.86 -24.79 -2.60
C LEU A 525 23.21 -23.51 -3.16
N PHE A 526 22.86 -23.51 -4.43
CA PHE A 526 22.20 -22.38 -5.09
C PHE A 526 20.81 -22.10 -4.52
N ALA A 527 20.02 -23.15 -4.24
CA ALA A 527 18.75 -23.00 -3.53
C ALA A 527 18.94 -22.42 -2.12
N LEU A 528 19.90 -22.91 -1.33
CA LEU A 528 20.19 -22.36 0.02
C LEU A 528 20.63 -20.89 -0.04
N LEU A 529 21.41 -20.50 -1.06
CA LEU A 529 21.76 -19.10 -1.29
C LEU A 529 20.54 -18.24 -1.61
N GLN A 530 19.62 -18.71 -2.46
CA GLN A 530 18.35 -18.02 -2.72
C GLN A 530 17.52 -17.84 -1.44
N LEU A 531 17.41 -18.89 -0.64
CA LEU A 531 16.67 -18.87 0.63
C LEU A 531 17.29 -17.88 1.62
N TRP A 532 18.62 -17.87 1.76
CA TRP A 532 19.33 -16.97 2.67
C TRP A 532 19.23 -15.52 2.22
N ILE A 533 19.46 -15.24 0.93
CA ILE A 533 19.35 -13.89 0.36
C ILE A 533 17.94 -13.35 0.54
N GLY A 534 16.91 -14.12 0.17
CA GLY A 534 15.53 -13.67 0.29
C GLY A 534 15.07 -13.46 1.75
N ALA A 535 15.68 -14.15 2.71
CA ALA A 535 15.38 -13.98 4.14
C ALA A 535 16.08 -12.76 4.77
N GLU A 536 17.32 -12.47 4.38
CA GLU A 536 18.13 -11.38 4.98
C GLU A 536 17.92 -10.03 4.28
N LEU A 537 17.87 -10.01 2.95
CA LEU A 537 17.80 -8.78 2.17
C LEU A 537 16.36 -8.32 1.90
N GLY A 538 15.37 -9.20 2.14
CA GLY A 538 14.01 -8.97 1.67
C GLY A 538 13.97 -8.75 0.15
N SER A 539 12.88 -8.20 -0.37
CA SER A 539 12.75 -7.86 -1.80
C SER A 539 13.62 -6.68 -2.24
N ALA A 540 14.41 -6.09 -1.33
CA ALA A 540 15.22 -4.92 -1.62
C ALA A 540 16.51 -5.34 -2.36
N ALA A 541 16.55 -4.96 -3.63
CA ALA A 541 17.68 -5.05 -4.56
C ALA A 541 17.94 -6.44 -5.18
N PHE A 542 17.83 -6.44 -6.51
CA PHE A 542 18.23 -7.47 -7.47
C PHE A 542 17.22 -8.58 -7.83
N SER A 543 16.09 -8.20 -8.43
CA SER A 543 15.28 -9.13 -9.22
C SER A 543 16.11 -9.83 -10.30
N SER A 544 17.06 -9.13 -10.93
CA SER A 544 17.97 -9.68 -11.94
C SER A 544 18.95 -10.72 -11.39
N PHE A 545 19.49 -10.52 -10.18
CA PHE A 545 20.37 -11.50 -9.53
C PHE A 545 19.58 -12.74 -9.10
N PHE A 546 18.39 -12.55 -8.52
CA PHE A 546 17.51 -13.66 -8.14
C PHE A 546 17.07 -14.47 -9.38
N THR A 547 16.75 -13.77 -10.47
CA THR A 547 16.45 -14.39 -11.77
C THR A 547 17.64 -15.20 -12.29
N ALA A 548 18.84 -14.64 -12.30
CA ALA A 548 20.05 -15.37 -12.71
C ALA A 548 20.27 -16.62 -11.85
N LEU A 549 20.09 -16.51 -10.53
CA LEU A 549 20.21 -17.62 -9.59
C LEU A 549 19.15 -18.70 -9.85
N SER A 550 17.92 -18.30 -10.20
CA SER A 550 16.82 -19.22 -10.54
C SER A 550 17.07 -19.96 -11.85
N VAL A 551 17.60 -19.28 -12.87
CA VAL A 551 17.99 -19.90 -14.15
C VAL A 551 19.11 -20.92 -13.94
N ILE A 552 20.13 -20.58 -13.14
CA ILE A 552 21.19 -21.53 -12.79
C ILE A 552 20.61 -22.75 -12.06
N THR A 553 19.73 -22.52 -11.09
CA THR A 553 19.06 -23.60 -10.33
C THR A 553 18.23 -24.50 -11.25
N LEU A 554 17.55 -23.94 -12.25
CA LEU A 554 16.80 -24.70 -13.27
C LEU A 554 17.69 -25.53 -14.18
N VAL A 555 18.77 -24.96 -14.70
CA VAL A 555 19.73 -25.71 -15.53
C VAL A 555 20.30 -26.89 -14.74
N LEU A 556 20.65 -26.67 -13.47
CA LEU A 556 21.12 -27.74 -12.58
C LEU A 556 20.02 -28.78 -12.28
N ALA A 557 18.77 -28.35 -12.10
CA ALA A 557 17.64 -29.26 -11.90
C ALA A 557 17.39 -30.15 -13.13
N ILE A 558 17.41 -29.58 -14.34
CA ILE A 558 17.27 -30.32 -15.60
C ILE A 558 18.43 -31.31 -15.75
N ALA A 559 19.66 -30.87 -15.51
CA ALA A 559 20.84 -31.75 -15.56
C ALA A 559 20.75 -32.90 -14.53
N ALA A 560 20.30 -32.62 -13.31
CA ALA A 560 20.11 -33.63 -12.27
C ALA A 560 19.04 -34.65 -12.70
N MET A 561 17.95 -34.20 -13.31
CA MET A 561 16.88 -35.06 -13.81
C MET A 561 17.37 -35.95 -14.95
N ILE A 562 18.08 -35.40 -15.94
CA ILE A 562 18.66 -36.16 -17.05
C ILE A 562 19.64 -37.21 -16.52
N CYS A 563 20.56 -36.85 -15.62
CA CYS A 563 21.52 -37.80 -15.05
C CYS A 563 20.84 -38.92 -14.26
N ASN A 564 19.74 -38.64 -13.54
CA ASN A 564 18.96 -39.68 -12.88
C ASN A 564 18.25 -40.60 -13.87
N ILE A 565 17.65 -40.07 -14.94
CA ILE A 565 17.00 -40.88 -15.98
C ILE A 565 18.02 -41.79 -16.67
N VAL A 566 19.18 -41.25 -17.06
CA VAL A 566 20.25 -42.03 -17.69
C VAL A 566 20.78 -43.10 -16.74
N GLY A 567 21.02 -42.75 -15.47
CA GLY A 567 21.44 -43.71 -14.44
C GLY A 567 20.40 -44.81 -14.20
N PHE A 568 19.11 -44.45 -14.20
CA PHE A 568 18.00 -45.39 -14.05
C PHE A 568 17.89 -46.36 -15.24
N VAL A 569 17.95 -45.85 -16.47
CA VAL A 569 17.93 -46.68 -17.70
C VAL A 569 19.14 -47.61 -17.75
N ALA A 570 20.34 -47.11 -17.44
CA ALA A 570 21.56 -47.92 -17.39
C ALA A 570 21.48 -49.04 -16.34
N SER A 571 20.80 -48.78 -15.21
CA SER A 571 20.58 -49.73 -14.13
C SER A 571 19.59 -50.85 -14.51
N ILE A 572 18.50 -50.51 -15.22
CA ILE A 572 17.55 -51.49 -15.79
C ILE A 572 18.24 -52.37 -16.83
N LEU A 573 19.00 -51.77 -17.75
CA LEU A 573 19.72 -52.51 -18.80
C LEU A 573 20.76 -53.47 -18.22
N ARG A 574 21.31 -53.18 -17.03
CA ARG A 574 22.26 -54.03 -16.31
C ARG A 574 21.61 -55.03 -15.33
N ARG A 575 20.28 -55.18 -15.36
CA ARG A 575 19.49 -56.14 -14.55
C ARG A 575 19.76 -56.11 -13.03
N GLY A 576 20.00 -54.93 -12.49
CA GLY A 576 20.18 -54.78 -11.04
C GLY A 576 19.87 -53.35 -10.63
N MET A 577 18.68 -53.13 -10.07
CA MET A 577 18.32 -51.84 -9.48
C MET A 577 18.86 -51.76 -8.05
N PRO A 578 19.90 -50.95 -7.76
CA PRO A 578 20.24 -50.67 -6.39
C PRO A 578 19.09 -49.85 -5.78
N GLY A 579 18.49 -50.32 -4.70
CA GLY A 579 17.39 -49.61 -4.01
C GLY A 579 17.74 -48.17 -3.60
N ARG A 580 19.03 -47.83 -3.57
CA ARG A 580 19.54 -46.46 -3.40
C ARG A 580 19.14 -45.52 -4.54
N MET A 581 19.19 -45.96 -5.81
CA MET A 581 18.86 -45.10 -6.96
C MET A 581 17.39 -44.72 -7.00
N VAL A 582 16.49 -45.64 -6.64
CA VAL A 582 15.05 -45.36 -6.55
C VAL A 582 14.75 -44.32 -5.48
N ARG A 583 15.40 -44.43 -4.31
CA ARG A 583 15.24 -43.45 -3.22
C ARG A 583 15.77 -42.07 -3.61
N CYS A 584 16.93 -42.00 -4.27
CA CYS A 584 17.48 -40.74 -4.78
C CYS A 584 16.57 -40.09 -5.83
N ALA A 585 15.98 -40.88 -6.73
CA ALA A 585 15.04 -40.37 -7.73
C ALA A 585 13.76 -39.80 -7.09
N ILE A 586 13.18 -40.49 -6.10
CA ILE A 586 12.00 -39.98 -5.37
C ILE A 586 12.34 -38.69 -4.61
N LEU A 587 13.49 -38.65 -3.92
CA LEU A 587 13.93 -37.46 -3.19
C LEU A 587 14.16 -36.28 -4.13
N LEU A 588 14.75 -36.51 -5.32
CA LEU A 588 14.94 -35.45 -6.31
C LEU A 588 13.61 -34.94 -6.87
N ILE A 589 12.66 -35.83 -7.18
CA ILE A 589 11.34 -35.40 -7.67
C ILE A 589 10.65 -34.54 -6.61
N LEU A 590 10.63 -34.98 -5.35
CA LEU A 590 10.07 -34.20 -4.24
C LEU A 590 10.79 -32.85 -4.09
N TYR A 591 12.12 -32.83 -4.23
CA TYR A 591 12.93 -31.63 -4.15
C TYR A 591 12.61 -30.64 -5.27
N VAL A 592 12.55 -31.10 -6.52
CA VAL A 592 12.20 -30.27 -7.68
C VAL A 592 10.77 -29.73 -7.55
N LEU A 593 9.82 -30.55 -7.07
CA LEU A 593 8.45 -30.08 -6.80
C LEU A 593 8.40 -29.02 -5.71
N LEU A 594 9.21 -29.15 -4.64
CA LEU A 594 9.32 -28.12 -3.59
C LEU A 594 9.98 -26.84 -4.12
N CYS A 595 11.04 -26.94 -4.92
CA CYS A 595 11.67 -25.79 -5.57
C CYS A 595 10.70 -25.08 -6.54
N ALA A 596 9.90 -25.85 -7.29
CA ALA A 596 8.86 -25.32 -8.17
C ALA A 596 7.73 -24.64 -7.36
N TYR A 597 7.26 -25.28 -6.29
CA TYR A 597 6.26 -24.69 -5.39
C TYR A 597 6.74 -23.36 -4.81
N TRP A 598 7.99 -23.28 -4.38
CA TRP A 598 8.60 -22.05 -3.87
C TRP A 598 9.09 -21.07 -4.95
N GLN A 599 8.85 -21.35 -6.23
CA GLN A 599 9.29 -20.52 -7.37
C GLN A 599 10.80 -20.19 -7.35
N LEU A 600 11.61 -21.16 -6.93
CA LEU A 600 13.07 -21.11 -7.08
C LEU A 600 13.52 -21.44 -8.52
N LEU A 601 12.58 -21.93 -9.34
CA LEU A 601 12.75 -22.26 -10.75
C LEU A 601 11.87 -21.28 -11.56
N PRO A 602 12.39 -20.63 -12.62
CA PRO A 602 11.58 -19.85 -13.53
C PRO A 602 10.61 -20.79 -14.28
N LEU A 603 9.36 -20.34 -14.43
CA LEU A 603 8.31 -21.03 -15.19
C LEU A 603 8.47 -20.81 -16.69
#